data_AF-A0A9E5ZS44-F1
#
_entry.id   AF-A0A9E5ZS44-F1
#
_cell.length_a   1.000
_cell.length_b   1.000
_cell.length_c   1.000
_cell.angle_alpha   90.00
_cell.angle_beta   90.00
_cell.angle_gamma   90.00
#
_symmetry.space_group_name_H-M   'P 1'
#
loop_
_entity.id
_entity.type
_entity.pdbx_description
1 polymer ?
#
loop_
_entity_poly.entity_id
_entity_poly.type
_entity_poly.pdbx_seq_one_letter_code
_entity_poly.pdbx_strand_id
1 'polypeptide(L)'
;MKNRILLLLVVLCCTTANAQNHESQPKRIIDSLTINDLNKKLIEIQTLLKAKKTVTSVELKAHENKIIKKIDSQNSFWKHIIGLVPVFVVLIAGGLTVLQMRLNNISKARIEWTENLRVHVSEYVSVFVTLKDYYVSKRFQDDKNSLEHKELLSTFSKLQSIIRLYLNDQEVKHEELNNLLADSADFLADLFENRIPKEDFSVMMVIFSSNKILKESWEDAKSFKDFWPWSGKKKKDIESK
;
A
#
# COMPACT_ATOMS: atom_id res chain seq x y z
N MET A 1 17.05 5.70 50.05
CA MET A 1 16.04 6.44 50.86
C MET A 1 15.99 5.86 52.28
N LYS A 2 17.03 6.13 53.09
CA LYS A 2 17.22 5.58 54.45
C LYS A 2 17.12 6.67 55.55
N ASN A 3 16.58 7.85 55.23
CA ASN A 3 16.63 9.04 56.10
C ASN A 3 15.27 9.48 56.70
N ARG A 4 14.33 8.56 56.97
CA ARG A 4 13.07 8.92 57.67
C ARG A 4 12.80 8.14 58.96
N ILE A 5 13.69 7.24 59.36
CA ILE A 5 13.58 6.47 60.62
C ILE A 5 14.39 7.11 61.75
N LEU A 6 15.34 8.01 61.45
CA LEU A 6 16.17 8.68 62.46
C LEU A 6 15.44 9.80 63.22
N LEU A 7 14.29 10.28 62.75
CA LEU A 7 13.56 11.40 63.34
C LEU A 7 12.58 11.02 64.46
N LEU A 8 12.37 9.71 64.68
CA LEU A 8 11.52 9.19 65.77
C LEU A 8 12.32 8.69 67.00
N LEU A 9 13.66 8.59 66.89
CA LEU A 9 14.54 8.18 68.00
C LEU A 9 15.13 9.37 68.78
N VAL A 10 15.03 10.61 68.26
CA VAL A 10 15.53 11.82 68.93
C VAL A 10 14.50 12.45 69.87
N VAL A 11 13.21 12.07 69.78
CA VAL A 11 12.14 12.60 70.65
C VAL A 11 11.93 11.75 71.92
N LEU A 12 12.55 10.56 72.01
CA LEU A 12 12.43 9.66 73.18
C LEU A 12 13.61 9.71 74.17
N CYS A 13 14.60 10.58 73.98
CA CYS A 13 15.78 10.68 74.85
C CYS A 13 15.95 12.01 75.62
N CYS A 14 15.00 12.95 75.57
CA CYS A 14 15.16 14.30 76.15
C CYS A 14 14.35 14.63 77.41
N THR A 15 13.85 13.66 78.19
CA THR A 15 13.19 13.98 79.49
C THR A 15 13.63 13.14 80.68
N THR A 16 14.84 12.57 80.66
CA THR A 16 15.47 11.98 81.85
C THR A 16 16.79 12.67 82.17
N ALA A 17 16.73 13.98 82.46
CA ALA A 17 17.82 14.73 83.06
C ALA A 17 17.29 16.02 83.69
N ASN A 18 16.68 15.90 84.87
CA ASN A 18 16.81 16.92 85.92
C ASN A 18 16.27 16.37 87.24
N ALA A 19 17.15 15.69 87.95
CA ALA A 19 17.02 15.44 89.37
C ALA A 19 18.00 16.39 90.07
N GLN A 20 17.48 17.44 90.72
CA GLN A 20 18.06 18.01 91.94
C GLN A 20 17.08 18.97 92.62
N ASN A 21 16.66 18.54 93.82
CA ASN A 21 16.29 19.29 95.02
C ASN A 21 15.41 20.55 94.93
N HIS A 22 14.21 20.49 95.52
CA HIS A 22 13.97 21.03 96.88
C HIS A 22 12.55 20.70 97.37
N GLU A 23 12.44 20.44 98.67
CA GLU A 23 11.21 20.21 99.42
C GLU A 23 10.22 21.38 99.34
N SER A 24 8.94 21.08 99.15
CA SER A 24 7.84 21.51 100.03
C SER A 24 6.49 21.03 99.48
N GLN A 25 5.81 20.17 100.24
CA GLN A 25 4.37 19.92 100.14
C GLN A 25 3.62 21.20 100.57
N PRO A 26 2.39 21.50 100.08
CA PRO A 26 1.24 20.67 100.47
C PRO A 26 -0.02 20.64 99.56
N LYS A 27 -0.93 19.75 99.99
CA LYS A 27 -2.38 19.68 99.77
C LYS A 27 -2.90 19.07 98.46
N ARG A 28 -3.11 17.75 98.56
CA ARG A 28 -4.08 16.95 97.81
C ARG A 28 -5.49 17.56 97.90
N ILE A 29 -6.08 17.82 96.74
CA ILE A 29 -7.48 17.53 96.47
C ILE A 29 -7.45 16.69 95.19
N ILE A 30 -7.62 15.38 95.32
CA ILE A 30 -7.89 14.50 94.18
C ILE A 30 -9.16 13.75 94.57
N ASP A 31 -10.27 14.19 93.98
CA ASP A 31 -11.52 13.48 94.01
C ASP A 31 -11.35 12.11 93.34
N SER A 32 -12.00 11.13 93.96
CA SER A 32 -11.97 9.72 93.59
C SER A 32 -12.61 9.47 92.21
N LEU A 33 -11.81 9.48 91.14
CA LEU A 33 -12.09 8.62 89.99
C LEU A 33 -11.43 7.27 90.24
N THR A 34 -12.26 6.27 90.56
CA THR A 34 -11.80 4.90 90.78
C THR A 34 -11.10 4.35 89.53
N ILE A 35 -9.93 3.73 89.73
CA ILE A 35 -9.07 3.08 88.72
C ILE A 35 -9.84 2.19 87.73
N ASN A 36 -10.98 1.64 88.15
CA ASN A 36 -11.87 0.82 87.33
C ASN A 36 -12.51 1.56 86.15
N ASP A 37 -12.85 2.85 86.30
CA ASP A 37 -13.45 3.64 85.21
C ASP A 37 -12.44 4.00 84.13
N LEU A 38 -11.19 4.23 84.52
CA LEU A 38 -10.07 4.43 83.59
C LEU A 38 -9.78 3.16 82.79
N ASN A 39 -9.77 1.99 83.44
CA ASN A 39 -9.58 0.71 82.76
C ASN A 39 -10.70 0.40 81.76
N LYS A 40 -11.96 0.70 82.11
CA LYS A 40 -13.10 0.50 81.21
C LYS A 40 -12.98 1.35 79.93
N LYS A 41 -12.63 2.64 80.07
CA LYS A 41 -12.42 3.53 78.93
C LYS A 41 -11.23 3.11 78.06
N LEU A 42 -10.17 2.59 78.68
CA LEU A 42 -8.99 2.09 77.94
C LEU A 42 -9.34 0.88 77.06
N ILE A 43 -10.15 -0.05 77.57
CA ILE A 43 -10.63 -1.22 76.81
C ILE A 43 -11.49 -0.77 75.63
N GLU A 44 -12.38 0.19 75.84
CA GLU A 44 -13.26 0.73 74.79
C GLU A 44 -12.48 1.46 73.68
N ILE A 45 -11.42 2.20 74.04
CA ILE A 45 -10.53 2.82 73.07
C ILE A 45 -9.75 1.75 72.27
N GLN A 46 -9.31 0.67 72.91
CA GLN A 46 -8.62 -0.42 72.22
C GLN A 46 -9.52 -1.19 71.26
N THR A 47 -10.78 -1.43 71.61
CA THR A 47 -11.75 -2.10 70.73
C THR A 47 -12.10 -1.22 69.54
N LEU A 48 -12.30 0.08 69.73
CA LEU A 48 -12.52 1.04 68.65
C LEU A 48 -11.31 1.17 67.72
N LEU A 49 -10.09 1.15 68.25
CA LEU A 49 -8.87 1.16 67.44
C LEU A 49 -8.71 -0.11 66.61
N LYS A 50 -9.01 -1.29 67.19
CA LYS A 50 -9.02 -2.57 66.46
C LYS A 50 -10.07 -2.56 65.35
N ALA A 51 -11.29 -2.11 65.64
CA ALA A 51 -12.38 -2.00 64.67
C ALA A 51 -12.02 -1.04 63.52
N LYS A 52 -11.45 0.12 63.83
CA LYS A 52 -11.03 1.10 62.83
C LYS A 52 -9.88 0.58 61.94
N LYS A 53 -8.96 -0.20 62.51
CA LYS A 53 -7.86 -0.86 61.77
C LYS A 53 -8.38 -1.99 60.86
N THR A 54 -9.40 -2.72 61.29
CA THR A 54 -10.04 -3.72 60.43
C THR A 54 -10.77 -3.08 59.26
N VAL A 55 -11.52 -1.99 59.47
CA VAL A 55 -12.24 -1.29 58.40
C VAL A 55 -11.28 -0.75 57.34
N THR A 56 -10.20 -0.06 57.76
CA THR A 56 -9.21 0.47 56.80
C THR A 56 -8.45 -0.63 56.06
N SER A 57 -8.18 -1.78 56.69
CA SER A 57 -7.54 -2.91 56.00
C SER A 57 -8.46 -3.59 54.98
N VAL A 58 -9.77 -3.63 55.24
CA VAL A 58 -10.77 -4.20 54.32
C VAL A 58 -10.97 -3.28 53.12
N GLU A 59 -11.04 -1.96 53.33
CA GLU A 59 -11.14 -0.97 52.26
C GLU A 59 -9.88 -0.94 51.37
N LEU A 60 -8.68 -1.06 51.95
CA LEU A 60 -7.44 -1.14 51.17
C LEU A 60 -7.41 -2.38 50.26
N LYS A 61 -7.78 -3.55 50.79
CA LYS A 61 -7.82 -4.80 49.99
C LYS A 61 -8.87 -4.74 48.89
N ALA A 62 -10.03 -4.12 49.15
CA ALA A 62 -11.04 -3.90 48.13
C ALA A 62 -10.55 -2.96 47.02
N HIS A 63 -9.81 -1.91 47.38
CA HIS A 63 -9.24 -0.97 46.42
C HIS A 63 -8.11 -1.60 45.59
N GLU A 64 -7.22 -2.39 46.20
CA GLU A 64 -6.16 -3.14 45.51
C GLU A 64 -6.76 -4.13 44.50
N ASN A 65 -7.76 -4.93 44.90
CA ASN A 65 -8.44 -5.86 44.00
C ASN A 65 -9.11 -5.15 42.82
N LYS A 66 -9.60 -3.92 43.01
CA LYS A 66 -10.21 -3.12 41.94
C LYS A 66 -9.16 -2.60 40.95
N ILE A 67 -7.96 -2.25 41.41
CA ILE A 67 -6.84 -1.82 40.57
C ILE A 67 -6.27 -3.01 39.78
N ILE A 68 -6.06 -4.16 40.43
CA ILE A 68 -5.55 -5.39 39.80
C ILE A 68 -6.50 -5.84 38.69
N LYS A 69 -7.82 -5.89 38.95
CA LYS A 69 -8.82 -6.24 37.92
C LYS A 69 -8.80 -5.27 36.73
N LYS A 70 -8.53 -3.98 36.97
CA LYS A 70 -8.46 -2.97 35.90
C LYS A 70 -7.22 -3.20 35.03
N ILE A 71 -6.07 -3.48 35.64
CA ILE A 71 -4.79 -3.78 34.96
C ILE A 71 -4.89 -5.08 34.17
N ASP A 72 -5.47 -6.14 34.76
CA ASP A 72 -5.67 -7.42 34.06
C ASP A 72 -6.61 -7.28 32.86
N SER A 73 -7.68 -6.49 32.98
CA SER A 73 -8.59 -6.23 31.86
C SER A 73 -7.88 -5.52 30.69
N GLN A 74 -7.04 -4.51 30.97
CA GLN A 74 -6.24 -3.82 29.94
C GLN A 74 -5.20 -4.74 29.33
N ASN A 75 -4.50 -5.54 30.13
CA ASN A 75 -3.52 -6.50 29.62
C ASN A 75 -4.16 -7.58 28.74
N SER A 76 -5.39 -8.03 29.05
CA SER A 76 -6.12 -8.98 28.20
C SER A 76 -6.53 -8.35 26.86
N PHE A 77 -6.94 -7.07 26.87
CA PHE A 77 -7.32 -6.33 25.67
C PHE A 77 -6.14 -6.13 24.73
N TRP A 78 -4.99 -5.69 25.24
CA TRP A 78 -3.77 -5.52 24.46
C TRP A 78 -3.24 -6.86 23.92
N LYS A 79 -3.33 -7.95 24.69
CA LYS A 79 -2.98 -9.30 24.20
C LYS A 79 -3.89 -9.76 23.06
N HIS A 80 -5.18 -9.44 23.10
CA HIS A 80 -6.09 -9.76 22.00
C HIS A 80 -5.80 -8.96 20.72
N ILE A 81 -5.50 -7.66 20.85
CA ILE A 81 -5.12 -6.83 19.70
C ILE A 81 -3.81 -7.33 19.08
N ILE A 82 -2.79 -7.59 19.89
CA ILE A 82 -1.49 -8.08 19.42
C ILE A 82 -1.63 -9.47 18.76
N GLY A 83 -2.52 -10.32 19.26
CA GLY A 83 -2.83 -11.63 18.66
C GLY A 83 -3.53 -11.55 17.29
N LEU A 84 -4.24 -10.45 17.02
CA LEU A 84 -4.94 -10.21 15.75
C LEU A 84 -4.05 -9.52 14.70
N VAL A 85 -3.00 -8.80 15.10
CA VAL A 85 -2.06 -8.14 14.18
C VAL A 85 -1.48 -9.11 13.12
N PRO A 86 -1.01 -10.33 13.47
CA PRO A 86 -0.55 -11.29 12.47
C PRO A 86 -1.62 -11.66 11.44
N VAL A 87 -2.90 -11.76 11.86
CA VAL A 87 -4.02 -12.08 10.96
C VAL A 87 -4.24 -10.94 9.97
N PHE A 88 -4.19 -9.69 10.42
CA PHE A 88 -4.27 -8.52 9.54
C PHE A 88 -3.09 -8.43 8.58
N VAL A 89 -1.86 -8.72 9.05
CA VAL A 89 -0.67 -8.75 8.19
C VAL A 89 -0.80 -9.82 7.11
N VAL A 90 -1.30 -11.02 7.44
CA VAL A 90 -1.53 -12.10 6.47
C VAL A 90 -2.62 -11.72 5.46
N LEU A 91 -3.72 -11.09 5.90
CA LEU A 91 -4.78 -10.63 5.01
C LEU A 91 -4.29 -9.53 4.04
N ILE A 92 -3.53 -8.57 4.54
CA ILE A 92 -2.93 -7.51 3.72
C ILE A 92 -1.92 -8.12 2.74
N ALA A 93 -1.05 -9.01 3.20
CA ALA A 93 -0.07 -9.69 2.37
C ALA A 93 -0.76 -10.50 1.26
N GLY A 94 -1.78 -11.31 1.60
CA GLY A 94 -2.55 -12.09 0.62
C GLY A 94 -3.24 -11.21 -0.42
N GLY A 95 -3.83 -10.08 0.01
CA GLY A 95 -4.40 -9.09 -0.91
C GLY A 95 -3.36 -8.49 -1.86
N LEU A 96 -2.19 -8.10 -1.33
CA LEU A 96 -1.08 -7.58 -2.13
C LEU A 96 -0.54 -8.63 -3.12
N THR A 97 -0.45 -9.90 -2.74
CA THR A 97 0.02 -10.97 -3.63
C THR A 97 -0.94 -11.19 -4.80
N VAL A 98 -2.26 -11.21 -4.56
CA VAL A 98 -3.26 -11.34 -5.62
C VAL A 98 -3.20 -10.15 -6.59
N LEU A 99 -3.01 -8.94 -6.06
CA LEU A 99 -2.83 -7.74 -6.88
C LEU A 99 -1.54 -7.81 -7.72
N GLN A 100 -0.42 -8.21 -7.13
CA GLN A 100 0.85 -8.39 -7.84
C GLN A 100 0.73 -9.43 -8.96
N MET A 101 0.04 -10.56 -8.72
CA MET A 101 -0.20 -11.57 -9.76
C MET A 101 -1.01 -11.01 -10.92
N ARG A 102 -2.09 -10.27 -10.65
CA ARG A 102 -2.89 -9.63 -11.70
C ARG A 102 -2.06 -8.62 -12.52
N LEU A 103 -1.26 -7.79 -11.85
CA LEU A 103 -0.40 -6.82 -12.52
C LEU A 103 0.68 -7.49 -13.37
N ASN A 104 1.29 -8.56 -12.85
CA ASN A 104 2.28 -9.34 -13.60
C ASN A 104 1.65 -9.96 -14.86
N ASN A 105 0.41 -10.46 -14.77
CA ASN A 105 -0.29 -11.00 -15.93
C ASN A 105 -0.62 -9.92 -16.96
N ILE A 106 -1.08 -8.73 -16.53
CA ILE A 106 -1.36 -7.61 -17.43
C ILE A 106 -0.08 -7.12 -18.12
N SER A 107 1.02 -6.95 -17.37
CA SER A 107 2.32 -6.55 -17.91
C SER A 107 2.85 -7.58 -18.91
N LYS A 108 2.76 -8.88 -18.59
CA LYS A 108 3.13 -9.97 -19.51
C LYS A 108 2.30 -9.96 -20.79
N ALA A 109 0.97 -9.85 -20.68
CA ALA A 109 0.09 -9.81 -21.84
C ALA A 109 0.40 -8.58 -22.73
N ARG A 110 0.73 -7.43 -22.14
CA ARG A 110 1.14 -6.23 -22.89
C ARG A 110 2.50 -6.39 -23.57
N ILE A 111 3.46 -7.05 -22.91
CA ILE A 111 4.76 -7.40 -23.51
C ILE A 111 4.56 -8.34 -24.70
N GLU A 112 3.78 -9.40 -24.54
CA GLU A 112 3.47 -10.37 -25.60
C GLU A 112 2.75 -9.70 -26.78
N TRP A 113 1.75 -8.86 -26.49
CA TRP A 113 1.08 -8.03 -27.51
C TRP A 113 2.09 -7.16 -28.28
N THR A 114 3.03 -6.51 -27.58
CA THR A 114 4.05 -5.63 -28.18
C THR A 114 5.01 -6.43 -29.07
N GLU A 115 5.46 -7.60 -28.61
CA GLU A 115 6.34 -8.48 -29.37
C GLU A 115 5.66 -9.02 -30.64
N ASN A 116 4.41 -9.46 -30.52
CA ASN A 116 3.64 -9.96 -31.66
C ASN A 116 3.38 -8.87 -32.70
N LEU A 117 2.98 -7.66 -32.27
CA LEU A 117 2.80 -6.53 -33.18
C LEU A 117 4.11 -6.21 -33.93
N ARG A 118 5.24 -6.21 -33.24
CA ARG A 118 6.56 -5.97 -33.86
C ARG A 118 6.89 -7.00 -34.94
N VAL A 119 6.64 -8.28 -34.67
CA VAL A 119 6.87 -9.36 -35.63
C VAL A 119 6.01 -9.16 -36.87
N HIS A 120 4.70 -8.96 -36.70
CA HIS A 120 3.79 -8.78 -37.83
C HIS A 120 4.10 -7.53 -38.66
N VAL A 121 4.46 -6.41 -38.03
CA VAL A 121 4.90 -5.20 -38.75
C VAL A 121 6.18 -5.47 -39.56
N SER A 122 7.14 -6.21 -39.00
CA SER A 122 8.38 -6.55 -39.71
C SER A 122 8.12 -7.45 -40.92
N GLU A 123 7.27 -8.47 -40.76
CA GLU A 123 6.85 -9.35 -41.86
C GLU A 123 6.09 -8.56 -42.94
N TYR A 124 5.19 -7.68 -42.51
CA TYR A 124 4.42 -6.82 -43.40
C TYR A 124 5.32 -5.94 -44.27
N VAL A 125 6.30 -5.27 -43.65
CA VAL A 125 7.29 -4.44 -44.35
C VAL A 125 8.06 -5.25 -45.40
N SER A 126 8.51 -6.47 -45.04
CA SER A 126 9.25 -7.33 -45.96
C SER A 126 8.40 -7.76 -47.16
N VAL A 127 7.15 -8.16 -46.92
CA VAL A 127 6.22 -8.55 -48.00
C VAL A 127 5.88 -7.35 -48.88
N PHE A 128 5.64 -6.16 -48.30
CA PHE A 128 5.36 -4.94 -49.05
C PHE A 128 6.52 -4.58 -50.00
N VAL A 129 7.76 -4.58 -49.51
CA VAL A 129 8.94 -4.28 -50.33
C VAL A 129 9.07 -5.30 -51.47
N THR A 130 8.88 -6.59 -51.18
CA THR A 130 8.92 -7.65 -52.19
C THR A 130 7.84 -7.46 -53.27
N LEU A 131 6.61 -7.12 -52.88
CA LEU A 131 5.52 -6.83 -53.82
C LEU A 131 5.81 -5.57 -54.65
N LYS A 132 6.33 -4.52 -54.02
CA LYS A 132 6.73 -3.29 -54.73
C LYS A 132 7.80 -3.59 -55.78
N ASP A 133 8.86 -4.30 -55.40
CA ASP A 133 9.96 -4.66 -56.31
C ASP A 133 9.47 -5.57 -57.42
N TYR A 134 8.56 -6.51 -57.14
CA TYR A 134 7.89 -7.33 -58.14
C TYR A 134 7.13 -6.47 -59.16
N TYR A 135 6.30 -5.52 -58.71
CA TYR A 135 5.55 -4.65 -59.62
C TYR A 135 6.42 -3.69 -60.43
N VAL A 136 7.50 -3.18 -59.84
CA VAL A 136 8.47 -2.31 -60.53
C VAL A 136 9.28 -3.10 -61.56
N SER A 137 9.79 -4.29 -61.20
CA SER A 137 10.63 -5.11 -62.09
C SER A 137 9.84 -5.78 -63.21
N LYS A 138 8.61 -6.26 -62.93
CA LYS A 138 7.72 -6.89 -63.92
C LYS A 138 6.74 -5.93 -64.59
N ARG A 139 6.97 -4.61 -64.52
CA ARG A 139 6.16 -3.58 -65.21
C ARG A 139 6.01 -3.84 -66.73
N PHE A 140 6.85 -4.70 -67.29
CA PHE A 140 6.90 -5.07 -68.71
C PHE A 140 6.69 -6.58 -69.01
N GLN A 141 6.31 -7.42 -68.03
CA GLN A 141 6.07 -8.86 -68.25
C GLN A 141 4.69 -9.31 -67.74
N ASP A 142 3.99 -10.08 -68.57
CA ASP A 142 2.59 -10.50 -68.42
C ASP A 142 2.33 -11.57 -67.32
N ASP A 143 3.27 -11.74 -66.39
CA ASP A 143 3.26 -12.83 -65.40
C ASP A 143 2.57 -12.45 -64.07
N LYS A 144 1.67 -11.45 -64.10
CA LYS A 144 0.90 -10.97 -62.93
C LYS A 144 -0.02 -12.02 -62.29
N ASN A 145 -0.13 -13.20 -62.90
CA ASN A 145 -0.96 -14.31 -62.45
C ASN A 145 -0.19 -15.49 -61.86
N SER A 146 1.13 -15.34 -61.62
CA SER A 146 1.92 -16.41 -61.01
C SER A 146 1.37 -16.79 -59.63
N LEU A 147 1.48 -18.07 -59.27
CA LEU A 147 1.03 -18.58 -57.97
C LEU A 147 1.72 -17.83 -56.81
N GLU A 148 3.02 -17.61 -56.93
CA GLU A 148 3.86 -16.87 -55.99
C GLU A 148 3.35 -15.43 -55.75
N HIS A 149 2.90 -14.75 -56.80
CA HIS A 149 2.33 -13.42 -56.69
C HIS A 149 1.03 -13.41 -55.89
N LYS A 150 0.13 -14.37 -56.15
CA LYS A 150 -1.14 -14.50 -55.44
C LYS A 150 -0.93 -14.83 -53.96
N GLU A 151 0.04 -15.68 -53.66
CA GLU A 151 0.42 -16.01 -52.28
C GLU A 151 0.99 -14.80 -51.53
N LEU A 152 1.86 -14.02 -52.18
CA LEU A 152 2.39 -12.77 -51.61
C LEU A 152 1.28 -11.75 -51.32
N LEU A 153 0.35 -11.54 -52.26
CA LEU A 153 -0.77 -10.60 -52.09
C LEU A 153 -1.73 -11.04 -50.98
N SER A 154 -2.03 -12.34 -50.91
CA SER A 154 -2.82 -12.93 -49.83
C SER A 154 -2.14 -12.74 -48.47
N THR A 155 -0.82 -12.99 -48.41
CA THR A 155 -0.01 -12.81 -47.20
C THR A 155 0.01 -11.35 -46.76
N PHE A 156 0.17 -10.42 -47.70
CA PHE A 156 0.10 -8.98 -47.45
C PHE A 156 -1.23 -8.57 -46.82
N SER A 157 -2.34 -8.97 -47.44
CA SER A 157 -3.71 -8.65 -46.98
C SER A 157 -4.00 -9.24 -45.61
N LYS A 158 -3.52 -10.46 -45.36
CA LYS A 158 -3.62 -11.14 -44.07
C LYS A 158 -2.84 -10.40 -42.99
N LEU A 159 -1.58 -10.04 -43.25
CA LEU A 159 -0.74 -9.31 -42.30
C LEU A 159 -1.32 -7.93 -41.98
N GLN A 160 -1.81 -7.21 -42.99
CA GLN A 160 -2.50 -5.93 -42.81
C GLN A 160 -3.69 -6.06 -41.85
N SER A 161 -4.51 -7.09 -42.06
CA SER A 161 -5.69 -7.37 -41.21
C SER A 161 -5.29 -7.75 -39.78
N ILE A 162 -4.25 -8.57 -39.63
CA ILE A 162 -3.72 -8.95 -38.32
C ILE A 162 -3.22 -7.72 -37.57
N ILE A 163 -2.42 -6.86 -38.21
CA ILE A 163 -1.92 -5.64 -37.59
C ILE A 163 -3.08 -4.76 -37.16
N ARG A 164 -4.11 -4.57 -37.99
CA ARG A 164 -5.31 -3.79 -37.63
C ARG A 164 -6.01 -4.32 -36.36
N LEU A 165 -6.07 -5.64 -36.17
CA LEU A 165 -6.65 -6.23 -34.95
C LEU A 165 -5.87 -5.92 -33.68
N TYR A 166 -4.55 -5.67 -33.80
CA TYR A 166 -3.74 -5.25 -32.67
C TYR A 166 -3.90 -3.76 -32.35
N LEU A 167 -4.46 -2.95 -33.26
CA LEU A 167 -4.56 -1.51 -33.11
C LEU A 167 -5.87 -1.09 -32.46
N ASN A 168 -5.82 -0.01 -31.68
CA ASN A 168 -6.97 0.58 -31.02
C ASN A 168 -7.42 1.83 -31.79
N ASP A 169 -8.58 1.76 -32.45
CA ASP A 169 -9.10 2.86 -33.28
C ASP A 169 -9.40 4.15 -32.50
N GLN A 170 -9.44 4.10 -31.17
CA GLN A 170 -9.66 5.28 -30.32
C GLN A 170 -8.39 6.09 -30.05
N GLU A 171 -7.21 5.56 -30.40
CA GLU A 171 -5.93 6.19 -30.14
C GLU A 171 -5.33 6.81 -31.41
N VAL A 172 -5.04 8.11 -31.36
CA VAL A 172 -4.55 8.89 -32.52
C VAL A 172 -3.33 8.25 -33.19
N LYS A 173 -2.39 7.69 -32.42
CA LYS A 173 -1.19 7.04 -32.97
C LYS A 173 -1.51 5.73 -33.69
N HIS A 174 -2.49 4.99 -33.19
CA HIS A 174 -2.97 3.76 -33.82
C HIS A 174 -3.74 4.06 -35.11
N GLU A 175 -4.52 5.13 -35.11
CA GLU A 175 -5.19 5.66 -36.30
C GLU A 175 -4.16 6.08 -37.38
N GLU A 176 -3.08 6.77 -37.00
CA GLU A 176 -1.97 7.13 -37.90
C GLU A 176 -1.39 5.87 -38.59
N LEU A 177 -1.15 4.80 -37.84
CA LEU A 177 -0.67 3.54 -38.42
C LEU A 177 -1.74 2.86 -39.30
N ASN A 178 -3.01 2.84 -38.89
CA ASN A 178 -4.11 2.29 -39.68
C ASN A 178 -4.26 2.97 -41.05
N ASN A 179 -4.13 4.30 -41.10
CA ASN A 179 -4.17 5.07 -42.33
C ASN A 179 -2.98 4.72 -43.23
N LEU A 180 -1.76 4.66 -42.67
CA LEU A 180 -0.57 4.24 -43.44
C LEU A 180 -0.70 2.83 -44.03
N LEU A 181 -1.35 1.91 -43.31
CA LEU A 181 -1.66 0.58 -43.84
C LEU A 181 -2.65 0.68 -45.01
N ALA A 182 -3.66 1.54 -44.95
CA ALA A 182 -4.58 1.75 -46.07
C ALA A 182 -3.84 2.35 -47.29
N ASP A 183 -3.05 3.41 -47.08
CA ASP A 183 -2.30 4.10 -48.12
C ASP A 183 -1.35 3.16 -48.87
N SER A 184 -0.71 2.23 -48.15
CA SER A 184 0.15 1.22 -48.79
C SER A 184 -0.61 0.22 -49.67
N ALA A 185 -1.85 -0.11 -49.34
CA ALA A 185 -2.68 -0.98 -50.17
C ALA A 185 -3.11 -0.24 -51.44
N ASP A 186 -3.51 1.03 -51.32
CA ASP A 186 -3.86 1.89 -52.45
C ASP A 186 -2.65 2.11 -53.38
N PHE A 187 -1.46 2.32 -52.82
CA PHE A 187 -0.22 2.42 -53.57
C PHE A 187 0.10 1.14 -54.36
N LEU A 188 -0.04 -0.04 -53.74
CA LEU A 188 0.16 -1.31 -54.44
C LEU A 188 -0.90 -1.55 -55.51
N ALA A 189 -2.14 -1.10 -55.30
CA ALA A 189 -3.20 -1.18 -56.30
C ALA A 189 -2.90 -0.30 -57.52
N ASP A 190 -2.43 0.93 -57.29
CA ASP A 190 -1.99 1.83 -58.37
C ASP A 190 -0.84 1.21 -59.17
N LEU A 191 0.14 0.60 -58.50
CA LEU A 191 1.24 -0.11 -59.16
C LEU A 191 0.75 -1.34 -59.95
N PHE A 192 -0.18 -2.12 -59.39
CA PHE A 192 -0.78 -3.28 -60.06
C PHE A 192 -1.49 -2.88 -61.35
N GLU A 193 -2.23 -1.77 -61.33
CA GLU A 193 -2.92 -1.21 -62.49
C GLU A 193 -1.98 -0.46 -63.45
N ASN A 194 -0.67 -0.51 -63.24
CA ASN A 194 0.36 0.22 -63.99
C ASN A 194 0.16 1.75 -63.98
N ARG A 195 -0.61 2.29 -63.04
CA ARG A 195 -0.78 3.73 -62.86
C ARG A 195 0.50 4.31 -62.26
N ILE A 196 0.76 5.58 -62.54
CA ILE A 196 1.79 6.33 -61.82
C ILE A 196 1.18 6.64 -60.44
N PRO A 197 1.76 6.13 -59.33
CA PRO A 197 1.25 6.44 -58.00
C PRO A 197 1.22 7.95 -57.80
N LYS A 198 0.15 8.47 -57.20
CA LYS A 198 0.01 9.91 -56.94
C LYS A 198 1.06 10.44 -55.97
N GLU A 199 1.48 9.61 -55.02
CA GLU A 199 2.50 9.91 -54.03
C GLU A 199 3.42 8.69 -53.83
N ASP A 200 4.69 8.95 -53.50
CA ASP A 200 5.64 7.88 -53.18
C ASP A 200 5.40 7.39 -51.75
N PHE A 201 4.96 6.14 -51.61
CA PHE A 201 4.70 5.57 -50.30
C PHE A 201 6.01 5.18 -49.59
N SER A 202 6.26 5.79 -48.44
CA SER A 202 7.45 5.52 -47.63
C SER A 202 7.19 4.50 -46.53
N VAL A 203 7.76 3.31 -46.69
CA VAL A 203 7.78 2.23 -45.67
C VAL A 203 8.36 2.71 -44.34
N MET A 204 9.27 3.68 -44.36
CA MET A 204 9.83 4.25 -43.14
C MET A 204 8.75 4.89 -42.25
N MET A 205 7.69 5.45 -42.83
CA MET A 205 6.58 6.03 -42.06
C MET A 205 5.82 4.96 -41.25
N VAL A 206 5.63 3.77 -41.84
CA VAL A 206 5.02 2.62 -41.14
C VAL A 206 5.90 2.21 -39.95
N ILE A 207 7.21 2.08 -40.17
CA ILE A 207 8.17 1.72 -39.12
C ILE A 207 8.19 2.77 -38.00
N PHE A 208 8.21 4.06 -38.34
CA PHE A 208 8.21 5.13 -37.36
C PHE A 208 6.92 5.18 -36.55
N SER A 209 5.77 5.11 -37.21
CA SER A 209 4.46 5.11 -36.53
C SER A 209 4.33 3.90 -35.60
N SER A 210 4.72 2.71 -36.09
CA SER A 210 4.74 1.49 -35.28
C SER A 210 5.66 1.62 -34.07
N ASN A 211 6.86 2.18 -34.23
CA ASN A 211 7.79 2.39 -33.12
C ASN A 211 7.25 3.35 -32.05
N LYS A 212 6.46 4.37 -32.42
CA LYS A 212 5.81 5.26 -31.44
C LYS A 212 4.87 4.48 -30.53
N ILE A 213 4.05 3.60 -31.12
CA ILE A 213 3.08 2.74 -30.40
C ILE A 213 3.83 1.73 -29.52
N LEU A 214 4.80 1.02 -30.09
CA LEU A 214 5.57 0.00 -29.38
C LEU A 214 6.33 0.61 -28.19
N LYS A 215 6.89 1.81 -28.35
CA LYS A 215 7.61 2.50 -27.27
C LYS A 215 6.68 2.88 -26.12
N GLU A 216 5.51 3.44 -26.42
CA GLU A 216 4.52 3.81 -25.41
C GLU A 216 4.00 2.59 -24.65
N SER A 217 3.62 1.53 -25.37
CA SER A 217 3.22 0.26 -24.75
C SER A 217 4.31 -0.32 -23.85
N TRP A 218 5.58 -0.27 -24.28
CA TRP A 218 6.71 -0.77 -23.51
C TRP A 218 6.99 0.06 -22.25
N GLU A 219 6.82 1.39 -22.32
CA GLU A 219 6.92 2.28 -21.16
C GLU A 219 5.79 2.00 -20.17
N ASP A 220 4.56 1.82 -20.64
CA ASP A 220 3.41 1.48 -19.81
C ASP A 220 3.56 0.11 -19.15
N ALA A 221 4.06 -0.91 -19.87
CA ALA A 221 4.30 -2.24 -19.32
C ALA A 221 5.32 -2.23 -18.17
N LYS A 222 6.25 -1.27 -18.19
CA LYS A 222 7.28 -1.06 -17.15
C LYS A 222 6.82 -0.14 -16.03
N SER A 223 5.91 0.79 -16.30
CA SER A 223 5.55 1.81 -15.32
C SER A 223 4.49 1.29 -14.36
N PHE A 224 4.82 1.25 -13.06
CA PHE A 224 3.90 0.95 -11.95
C PHE A 224 2.84 2.06 -11.72
N LYS A 225 2.73 3.05 -12.64
CA LYS A 225 2.13 4.37 -12.38
C LYS A 225 0.63 4.36 -12.09
N ASP A 226 -0.08 3.33 -12.51
CA ASP A 226 -1.54 3.24 -12.36
C ASP A 226 -1.98 2.51 -11.08
N PHE A 227 -1.04 2.06 -10.24
CA PHE A 227 -1.38 1.25 -9.07
C PHE A 227 -2.02 2.04 -7.92
N TRP A 228 -1.76 3.34 -7.80
CA TRP A 228 -2.31 4.13 -6.69
C TRP A 228 -3.28 5.20 -7.22
N PRO A 229 -4.58 5.15 -6.85
CA PRO A 229 -5.58 6.11 -7.35
C PRO A 229 -5.28 7.57 -6.93
N TRP A 230 -4.25 7.80 -6.10
CA TRP A 230 -3.79 9.13 -5.71
C TRP A 230 -2.51 9.61 -6.41
N SER A 231 -1.81 8.76 -7.19
CA SER A 231 -0.58 9.17 -7.90
C SER A 231 -0.81 9.77 -9.29
N GLY A 232 -2.05 9.79 -9.77
CA GLY A 232 -2.37 10.01 -11.18
C GLY A 232 -3.26 11.21 -11.54
N LYS A 233 -3.61 12.12 -10.61
CA LYS A 233 -4.26 13.39 -11.01
C LYS A 233 -3.23 14.32 -11.66
N LYS A 234 -2.88 14.06 -12.92
CA LYS A 234 -2.33 15.10 -13.79
C LYS A 234 -3.42 16.16 -13.95
N LYS A 235 -3.15 17.38 -13.47
CA LYS A 235 -3.83 18.60 -13.89
C LYS A 235 -3.84 18.64 -15.42
N LYS A 236 -4.95 18.29 -16.04
CA LYS A 236 -5.30 18.67 -17.41
C LYS A 236 -6.75 19.11 -17.37
N ASP A 237 -7.01 20.22 -16.69
CA ASP A 237 -8.30 20.93 -16.70
C ASP A 237 -8.11 22.37 -16.18
N ILE A 238 -7.00 23.04 -16.50
CA ILE A 238 -6.88 24.48 -16.31
C ILE A 238 -5.93 24.99 -17.41
N GLU A 239 -6.44 25.16 -18.62
CA GLU A 239 -6.03 26.16 -19.63
C GLU A 239 -6.68 25.83 -20.98
N SER A 240 -7.99 26.06 -21.07
CA SER A 240 -8.60 26.68 -22.26
C SER A 240 -9.93 27.29 -21.86
N LYS A 241 -9.88 28.55 -21.41
CA LYS A 241 -10.97 29.51 -21.55
C LYS A 241 -10.42 30.65 -22.38
#